data_AF-A0A6P0Y076-F1
#
_entry.id   AF-A0A6P0Y076-F1
#
_cell.length_a   1.000
_cell.length_b   1.000
_cell.length_c   1.000
_cell.angle_alpha   90.00
_cell.angle_beta   90.00
_cell.angle_gamma   90.00
#
_symmetry.space_group_name_H-M   'P 1'
#
loop_
_entity.id
_entity.type
_entity.pdbx_description
1 polymer ?
#
loop_
_entity_poly.entity_id
_entity_poly.type
_entity_poly.pdbx_seq_one_letter_code
_entity_poly.pdbx_strand_id
1 'polypeptide(L)'
;TREWVKQGYDVTVFTNCEDQEGIYRGVKYVNYDKINWYDTFDTLIMWRHPKMLPSYAKAKRIWFDWHDVITFDDRIYLNPYQKIFVKSYYQRNLLPELTDNKFAIINNGADSSVLELTKNQKQPYKLVYASRYYRGLEFMLTWGWPIIKREIPEAELNIYYGWTRRDNSEKLIPWKQKMMELMQQQGVIEHGSIGHNQLMYEKSTSAIHYYGCSYGEIDCISLRESAMVGCVPVTTNYAAIKEKDYCIKVDGEPETKETQEALAYRIVELLNNPQELETIREEIQEKVKNETWEQVAPLWLKNIDSV
;
A
#
# COMPACT_ATOMS: atom_id res chain seq x y z
N THR A 1 12.52 6.62 -9.42
CA THR A 1 13.11 7.82 -10.05
C THR A 1 14.47 8.15 -9.47
N ARG A 2 14.61 8.46 -8.17
CA ARG A 2 15.93 8.75 -7.53
C ARG A 2 16.97 7.66 -7.74
N GLU A 3 16.56 6.40 -7.59
CA GLU A 3 17.45 5.25 -7.81
C GLU A 3 17.87 5.06 -9.27
N TRP A 4 17.13 5.60 -10.23
CA TRP A 4 17.55 5.59 -11.64
C TRP A 4 18.56 6.71 -11.91
N VAL A 5 18.42 7.87 -11.26
CA VAL A 5 19.45 8.93 -11.32
C VAL A 5 20.79 8.43 -10.80
N LYS A 6 20.79 7.68 -9.69
CA LYS A 6 22.02 7.03 -9.17
C LYS A 6 22.67 6.05 -10.17
N GLN A 7 21.89 5.51 -11.10
CA GLN A 7 22.35 4.63 -12.17
C GLN A 7 22.68 5.38 -13.48
N GLY A 8 22.72 6.71 -13.44
CA GLY A 8 23.15 7.56 -14.57
C GLY A 8 22.04 7.98 -15.52
N TYR A 9 20.76 7.73 -15.21
CA TYR A 9 19.64 8.17 -16.04
C TYR A 9 19.29 9.63 -15.75
N ASP A 10 19.01 10.41 -16.80
CA ASP A 10 18.31 11.69 -16.67
C ASP A 10 16.82 11.41 -16.48
N VAL A 11 16.24 11.90 -15.38
CA VAL A 11 14.87 11.60 -14.97
C VAL A 11 14.10 12.89 -14.73
N THR A 12 13.06 13.10 -15.54
CA THR A 12 12.08 14.17 -15.35
C THR A 12 10.73 13.58 -14.96
N VAL A 13 10.11 14.13 -13.91
CA VAL A 13 8.76 13.82 -13.45
C VAL A 13 7.86 15.00 -13.74
N PHE A 14 6.86 14.77 -14.60
CA PHE A 14 5.79 15.72 -14.88
C PHE A 14 4.63 15.45 -13.93
N THR A 15 4.40 16.35 -12.96
CA THR A 15 3.33 16.24 -11.94
C THR A 15 2.85 17.62 -11.53
N ASN A 16 1.75 17.75 -10.77
CA ASN A 16 1.41 19.04 -10.17
C ASN A 16 2.45 19.38 -9.09
N CYS A 17 3.34 20.31 -9.40
CA CYS A 17 4.38 20.80 -8.50
C CYS A 17 3.98 22.13 -7.84
N GLU A 18 2.89 22.75 -8.27
CA GLU A 18 2.51 24.12 -7.89
C GLU A 18 3.71 25.07 -8.13
N ASP A 19 4.20 25.76 -7.09
CA ASP A 19 5.37 26.65 -7.13
C ASP A 19 6.69 25.93 -6.79
N GLN A 20 6.68 24.61 -6.61
CA GLN A 20 7.81 23.81 -6.11
C GLN A 20 8.59 23.07 -7.20
N GLU A 21 8.49 23.49 -8.47
CA GLU A 21 9.34 22.94 -9.53
C GLU A 21 10.83 23.04 -9.20
N GLY A 22 11.63 22.07 -9.63
CA GLY A 22 13.06 22.08 -9.37
C GLY A 22 13.74 20.73 -9.50
N ILE A 23 15.02 20.67 -9.17
CA ILE A 23 15.81 19.43 -9.14
C ILE A 23 15.99 19.01 -7.69
N TYR A 24 15.44 17.85 -7.32
CA TYR A 24 15.53 17.30 -5.97
C TYR A 24 16.21 15.95 -6.00
N ARG A 25 17.37 15.85 -5.34
CA ARG A 25 18.21 14.64 -5.34
C ARG A 25 18.47 14.13 -6.77
N GLY A 26 18.72 15.07 -7.68
CA GLY A 26 19.01 14.82 -9.10
C GLY A 26 17.81 14.49 -10.00
N VAL A 27 16.59 14.34 -9.45
CA VAL A 27 15.36 14.18 -10.26
C VAL A 27 14.77 15.56 -10.57
N LYS A 28 14.48 15.83 -11.84
CA LYS A 28 13.82 17.07 -12.27
C LYS A 28 12.30 16.94 -12.12
N TYR A 29 11.67 17.86 -11.40
CA TYR A 29 10.23 17.95 -11.24
C TYR A 29 9.70 19.18 -11.96
N VAL A 30 8.70 18.98 -12.81
CA VAL A 30 8.12 20.01 -13.67
C VAL A 30 6.60 19.90 -13.61
N ASN A 31 5.89 21.03 -13.65
CA ASN A 31 4.44 21.01 -13.76
C ASN A 31 4.01 20.26 -15.03
N TYR A 32 2.99 19.43 -14.88
CA TYR A 32 2.58 18.49 -15.94
C TYR A 32 2.07 19.20 -17.22
N ASP A 33 1.61 20.44 -17.12
CA ASP A 33 1.13 21.26 -18.23
C ASP A 33 2.27 21.79 -19.12
N LYS A 34 3.51 21.78 -18.63
CA LYS A 34 4.70 22.21 -19.38
C LYS A 34 5.31 21.11 -20.25
N ILE A 35 4.78 19.89 -20.20
CA ILE A 35 5.26 18.81 -21.08
C ILE A 35 4.96 19.17 -22.54
N ASN A 36 5.98 19.12 -23.41
CA ASN A 36 5.78 19.21 -24.85
C ASN A 36 5.62 17.82 -25.43
N TRP A 37 4.37 17.42 -25.71
CA TRP A 37 4.06 16.09 -26.25
C TRP A 37 4.58 15.84 -27.70
N TYR A 38 5.08 16.87 -28.37
CA TYR A 38 5.74 16.74 -29.67
C TYR A 38 7.24 16.42 -29.58
N ASP A 39 7.82 16.44 -28.38
CA ASP A 39 9.18 15.97 -28.16
C ASP A 39 9.28 14.45 -28.36
N THR A 40 10.51 13.95 -28.42
CA THR A 40 10.79 12.50 -28.48
C THR A 40 11.49 12.06 -27.21
N PHE A 41 10.99 10.99 -26.59
CA PHE A 41 11.52 10.45 -25.35
C PHE A 41 12.24 9.11 -25.57
N ASP A 42 13.27 8.83 -24.78
CA ASP A 42 13.84 7.48 -24.74
C ASP A 42 12.88 6.51 -24.06
N THR A 43 12.42 6.86 -22.86
CA THR A 43 11.42 6.10 -22.10
C THR A 43 10.36 7.06 -21.57
N LEU A 44 9.11 6.84 -21.94
CA LEU A 44 7.95 7.56 -21.43
C LEU A 44 7.14 6.61 -20.55
N ILE A 45 6.92 6.99 -19.29
CA ILE A 45 6.17 6.19 -18.32
C ILE A 45 4.94 6.95 -17.90
N MET A 46 3.77 6.40 -18.22
CA MET A 46 2.51 6.91 -17.72
C MET A 46 2.23 6.30 -16.37
N TRP A 47 2.12 7.14 -15.34
CA TRP A 47 1.82 6.69 -13.99
C TRP A 47 0.31 6.78 -13.74
N ARG A 48 -0.27 5.69 -13.21
CA ARG A 48 -1.62 5.59 -12.68
C ARG A 48 -2.77 5.60 -13.71
N HIS A 49 -2.82 6.56 -14.63
CA HIS A 49 -3.94 6.72 -15.56
C HIS A 49 -3.54 6.51 -17.04
N PRO A 50 -3.94 5.38 -17.67
CA PRO A 50 -3.45 5.03 -19.00
C PRO A 50 -4.00 5.95 -20.11
N LYS A 51 -5.16 6.59 -19.88
CA LYS A 51 -5.79 7.53 -20.82
C LYS A 51 -5.05 8.86 -20.99
N MET A 52 -4.06 9.14 -20.14
CA MET A 52 -3.31 10.40 -20.20
C MET A 52 -2.28 10.43 -21.33
N LEU A 53 -2.01 9.30 -21.99
CA LEU A 53 -1.09 9.23 -23.12
C LEU A 53 -1.74 9.76 -24.40
N PRO A 54 -1.23 10.85 -25.01
CA PRO A 54 -1.71 11.29 -26.31
C PRO A 54 -1.32 10.30 -27.40
N SER A 55 -2.20 10.09 -28.38
CA SER A 55 -1.98 9.15 -29.49
C SER A 55 -0.79 9.53 -30.40
N TYR A 56 -0.35 10.79 -30.35
CA TYR A 56 0.76 11.31 -31.16
C TYR A 56 2.10 11.39 -30.39
N ALA A 57 2.14 10.98 -29.11
CA ALA A 57 3.37 10.99 -28.32
C ALA A 57 4.40 10.02 -28.90
N LYS A 58 5.67 10.43 -28.93
CA LYS A 58 6.77 9.65 -29.51
C LYS A 58 7.77 9.25 -28.45
N ALA A 59 7.99 7.95 -28.28
CA ALA A 59 9.07 7.44 -27.45
C ALA A 59 9.62 6.12 -27.99
N LYS A 60 10.90 5.80 -27.72
CA LYS A 60 11.44 4.46 -28.01
C LYS A 60 10.74 3.40 -27.17
N ARG A 61 10.35 3.74 -25.94
CA ARG A 61 9.60 2.90 -25.00
C ARG A 61 8.47 3.70 -24.36
N ILE A 62 7.27 3.14 -24.35
CA ILE A 62 6.06 3.66 -23.73
C ILE A 62 5.54 2.62 -22.75
N TRP A 63 5.67 2.93 -21.46
CA TRP A 63 5.32 2.04 -20.37
C TRP A 63 4.17 2.59 -19.55
N PHE A 64 3.39 1.70 -18.95
CA PHE A 64 2.35 2.05 -18.00
C PHE A 64 2.71 1.51 -16.63
N ASP A 65 2.82 2.39 -15.63
CA ASP A 65 2.96 2.02 -14.23
C ASP A 65 1.59 2.02 -13.56
N TRP A 66 1.03 0.83 -13.34
CA TRP A 66 -0.37 0.67 -12.94
C TRP A 66 -0.52 0.57 -11.41
N HIS A 67 -1.22 1.54 -10.81
CA HIS A 67 -1.35 1.70 -9.34
C HIS A 67 -2.78 1.67 -8.78
N ASP A 68 -3.78 1.39 -9.61
CA ASP A 68 -5.19 1.29 -9.17
C ASP A 68 -5.77 -0.06 -9.58
N VAL A 69 -7.05 -0.31 -9.28
CA VAL A 69 -7.84 -1.34 -9.95
C VAL A 69 -8.42 -0.74 -11.23
N ILE A 70 -8.32 -1.44 -12.37
CA ILE A 70 -8.73 -0.94 -13.68
C ILE A 70 -10.25 -0.99 -13.81
N THR A 71 -10.82 0.07 -14.38
CA THR A 71 -12.22 0.09 -14.82
C THR A 71 -12.32 -0.37 -16.27
N PHE A 72 -13.49 -0.83 -16.73
CA PHE A 72 -13.65 -1.28 -18.12
C PHE A 72 -13.26 -0.20 -19.14
N ASP A 73 -13.59 1.06 -18.87
CA ASP A 73 -13.28 2.19 -19.74
C ASP A 73 -11.77 2.44 -19.88
N ASP A 74 -10.95 2.06 -18.89
CA ASP A 74 -9.51 2.26 -18.96
C ASP A 74 -8.82 1.26 -19.91
N ARG A 75 -9.44 0.09 -20.17
CA ARG A 75 -8.82 -1.01 -20.94
C ARG A 75 -8.53 -0.62 -22.39
N ILE A 76 -9.39 0.20 -23.00
CA ILE A 76 -9.24 0.65 -24.40
C ILE A 76 -7.96 1.48 -24.62
N TYR A 77 -7.41 2.07 -23.56
CA TYR A 77 -6.21 2.89 -23.62
C TYR A 77 -4.92 2.08 -23.48
N LEU A 78 -4.99 0.76 -23.27
CA LEU A 78 -3.80 -0.05 -22.98
C LEU A 78 -3.00 -0.47 -24.22
N ASN A 79 -3.58 -0.37 -25.41
CA ASN A 79 -2.94 -0.83 -26.64
C ASN A 79 -1.55 -0.20 -26.91
N PRO A 80 -1.35 1.12 -26.76
CA PRO A 80 -0.08 1.78 -27.10
C PRO A 80 1.11 1.41 -26.20
N TYR A 81 0.87 0.83 -25.02
CA TYR A 81 1.93 0.50 -24.07
C TYR A 81 2.63 -0.82 -24.44
N GLN A 82 3.96 -0.79 -24.55
CA GLN A 82 4.75 -2.00 -24.79
C GLN A 82 4.91 -2.85 -23.51
N LYS A 83 4.94 -2.20 -22.35
CA LYS A 83 4.97 -2.86 -21.04
C LYS A 83 4.00 -2.22 -20.05
N ILE A 84 3.37 -3.06 -19.23
CA ILE A 84 2.51 -2.69 -18.12
C ILE A 84 3.14 -3.24 -16.84
N PHE A 85 3.52 -2.35 -15.94
CA PHE A 85 4.11 -2.68 -14.65
C PHE A 85 3.00 -2.82 -13.62
N VAL A 86 2.91 -4.01 -13.03
CA VAL A 86 1.90 -4.37 -12.00
C VAL A 86 2.59 -4.82 -10.74
N LYS A 87 1.89 -4.73 -9.61
CA LYS A 87 2.47 -4.91 -8.27
C LYS A 87 2.25 -6.30 -7.66
N SER A 88 1.54 -7.17 -8.37
CA SER A 88 1.21 -8.52 -7.92
C SER A 88 0.70 -9.37 -9.09
N TYR A 89 0.71 -10.69 -8.88
CA TYR A 89 0.03 -11.63 -9.77
C TYR A 89 -1.49 -11.41 -9.73
N TYR A 90 -2.07 -11.06 -8.58
CA TYR A 90 -3.46 -10.65 -8.45
C TYR A 90 -3.80 -9.52 -9.43
N GLN A 91 -3.02 -8.44 -9.43
CA GLN A 91 -3.27 -7.30 -10.32
C GLN A 91 -3.08 -7.69 -11.80
N ARG A 92 -2.05 -8.49 -12.14
CA ARG A 92 -1.88 -9.07 -13.48
C ARG A 92 -3.14 -9.80 -13.94
N ASN A 93 -3.74 -10.61 -13.06
CA ASN A 93 -4.89 -11.45 -13.37
C ASN A 93 -6.20 -10.69 -13.55
N LEU A 94 -6.24 -9.38 -13.28
CA LEU A 94 -7.39 -8.53 -13.59
C LEU A 94 -7.52 -8.21 -15.10
N LEU A 95 -6.46 -8.47 -15.88
CA LEU A 95 -6.39 -8.29 -17.34
C LEU A 95 -6.02 -9.61 -18.05
N PRO A 96 -6.79 -10.71 -17.87
CA PRO A 96 -6.45 -12.02 -18.42
C PRO A 96 -6.40 -12.03 -19.96
N GLU A 97 -7.05 -11.08 -20.62
CA GLU A 97 -7.09 -10.95 -22.08
C GLU A 97 -5.77 -10.49 -22.70
N LEU A 98 -4.88 -9.87 -21.92
CA LEU A 98 -3.57 -9.44 -22.38
C LEU A 98 -2.53 -10.53 -22.12
N THR A 99 -1.57 -10.67 -23.03
CA THR A 99 -0.50 -11.69 -22.95
C THR A 99 0.54 -11.34 -21.88
N ASP A 100 1.13 -12.37 -21.24
CA ASP A 100 2.10 -12.18 -20.15
C ASP A 100 3.34 -11.38 -20.54
N ASN A 101 3.77 -11.47 -21.80
CA ASN A 101 4.89 -10.69 -22.30
C ASN A 101 4.64 -9.17 -22.27
N LYS A 102 3.39 -8.71 -22.15
CA LYS A 102 3.05 -7.28 -21.99
C LYS A 102 3.25 -6.80 -20.56
N PHE A 103 3.44 -7.70 -19.59
CA PHE A 103 3.55 -7.34 -18.18
C PHE A 103 4.99 -7.42 -17.66
N ALA A 104 5.22 -6.66 -16.60
CA ALA A 104 6.33 -6.81 -15.66
C ALA A 104 5.75 -6.76 -14.25
N ILE A 105 5.88 -7.85 -13.49
CA ILE A 105 5.36 -7.93 -12.11
C ILE A 105 6.48 -7.45 -11.18
N ILE A 106 6.34 -6.23 -10.67
CA ILE A 106 7.31 -5.57 -9.81
C ILE A 106 6.57 -4.84 -8.68
N ASN A 107 6.75 -5.32 -7.45
CA ASN A 107 6.23 -4.70 -6.22
C ASN A 107 6.67 -3.23 -6.09
N ASN A 108 6.01 -2.43 -5.25
CA ASN A 108 6.59 -1.15 -4.85
C ASN A 108 7.79 -1.37 -3.91
N GLY A 109 8.71 -0.42 -3.90
CA GLY A 109 9.71 -0.32 -2.84
C GLY A 109 9.20 0.53 -1.67
N ALA A 110 9.79 0.33 -0.50
CA ALA A 110 9.71 1.26 0.62
C ALA A 110 11.02 2.07 0.76
N ASP A 111 10.97 3.17 1.53
CA ASP A 111 12.16 3.91 1.92
C ASP A 111 12.97 3.09 2.94
N SER A 112 14.24 2.84 2.64
CA SER A 112 15.11 2.02 3.50
C SER A 112 15.38 2.65 4.88
N SER A 113 15.22 3.97 5.02
CA SER A 113 15.43 4.67 6.30
C SER A 113 14.47 4.23 7.41
N VAL A 114 13.30 3.68 7.07
CA VAL A 114 12.36 3.19 8.09
C VAL A 114 12.93 2.02 8.91
N LEU A 115 13.91 1.29 8.36
CA LEU A 115 14.59 0.19 9.06
C LEU A 115 15.34 0.66 10.31
N GLU A 116 15.66 1.95 10.43
CA GLU A 116 16.26 2.53 11.64
C GLU A 116 15.31 2.46 12.85
N LEU A 117 13.99 2.42 12.60
CA LEU A 117 12.95 2.39 13.64
C LEU A 117 12.71 0.98 14.21
N THR A 118 13.33 -0.05 13.66
CA THR A 118 13.16 -1.45 14.08
C THR A 118 13.49 -1.68 15.56
N LYS A 119 14.42 -0.88 16.09
CA LYS A 119 14.90 -0.94 17.48
C LYS A 119 13.95 -0.29 18.49
N ASN A 120 12.88 0.35 18.04
CA ASN A 120 11.92 1.00 18.94
C ASN A 120 11.20 -0.05 19.80
N GLN A 121 11.08 0.24 21.10
CA GLN A 121 10.41 -0.62 22.04
C GLN A 121 8.93 -0.77 21.67
N LYS A 122 8.49 -2.03 21.55
CA LYS A 122 7.10 -2.35 21.26
C LYS A 122 6.23 -2.17 22.50
N GLN A 123 5.05 -1.60 22.29
CA GLN A 123 3.96 -1.57 23.26
C GLN A 123 3.09 -2.82 23.01
N PRO A 124 3.11 -3.81 23.91
CA PRO A 124 2.57 -5.15 23.63
C PRO A 124 1.12 -5.16 23.15
N TYR A 125 0.25 -4.29 23.70
CA TYR A 125 -1.18 -4.29 23.39
C TYR A 125 -1.61 -3.12 22.48
N LYS A 126 -0.65 -2.46 21.83
CA LYS A 126 -0.92 -1.40 20.87
C LYS A 126 -1.07 -1.97 19.47
N LEU A 127 -2.26 -1.85 18.90
CA LEU A 127 -2.59 -2.24 17.54
C LEU A 127 -2.72 -1.00 16.66
N VAL A 128 -2.41 -1.14 15.38
CA VAL A 128 -2.53 -0.06 14.40
C VAL A 128 -3.42 -0.45 13.23
N TYR A 129 -4.20 0.52 12.73
CA TYR A 129 -4.84 0.50 11.42
C TYR A 129 -4.42 1.77 10.67
N ALA A 130 -3.79 1.62 9.50
CA ALA A 130 -3.18 2.75 8.78
C ALA A 130 -3.60 2.81 7.29
N SER A 131 -4.91 2.90 7.05
CA SER A 131 -5.53 2.84 5.73
C SER A 131 -6.86 3.60 5.66
N ARG A 132 -7.39 3.80 4.44
CA ARG A 132 -8.73 4.39 4.25
C ARG A 132 -9.81 3.61 4.98
N TYR A 133 -10.66 4.29 5.74
CA TYR A 133 -11.65 3.65 6.62
C TYR A 133 -12.62 2.69 5.92
N TYR A 134 -12.98 2.93 4.65
CA TYR A 134 -13.83 1.99 3.90
C TYR A 134 -13.13 0.66 3.56
N ARG A 135 -11.81 0.53 3.79
CA ARG A 135 -11.05 -0.71 3.52
C ARG A 135 -11.16 -1.67 4.72
N GLY A 136 -12.37 -2.08 5.04
CA GLY A 136 -12.67 -3.12 6.02
C GLY A 136 -12.76 -2.70 7.48
N LEU A 137 -12.45 -1.44 7.84
CA LEU A 137 -12.45 -1.02 9.26
C LEU A 137 -13.82 -1.19 9.93
N GLU A 138 -14.90 -0.98 9.19
CA GLU A 138 -16.27 -1.18 9.68
C GLU A 138 -16.48 -2.60 10.23
N PHE A 139 -16.08 -3.61 9.45
CA PHE A 139 -16.24 -5.02 9.79
C PHE A 139 -15.36 -5.42 10.97
N MET A 140 -14.13 -4.90 10.98
CA MET A 140 -13.21 -5.06 12.11
C MET A 140 -13.80 -4.51 13.40
N LEU A 141 -14.32 -3.28 13.39
CA LEU A 141 -14.91 -2.64 14.57
C LEU A 141 -16.24 -3.26 14.98
N THR A 142 -17.01 -3.80 14.03
CA THR A 142 -18.32 -4.40 14.31
C THR A 142 -18.18 -5.78 14.95
N TRP A 143 -17.23 -6.61 14.50
CA TRP A 143 -17.18 -8.02 14.89
C TRP A 143 -15.88 -8.44 15.57
N GLY A 144 -14.73 -7.93 15.13
CA GLY A 144 -13.43 -8.37 15.63
C GLY A 144 -12.97 -7.62 16.89
N TRP A 145 -13.04 -6.29 16.88
CA TRP A 145 -12.57 -5.46 18.00
C TRP A 145 -13.23 -5.79 19.35
N PRO A 146 -14.56 -6.03 19.44
CA PRO A 146 -15.19 -6.41 20.70
C PRO A 146 -14.59 -7.68 21.32
N ILE A 147 -14.13 -8.64 20.50
CA ILE A 147 -13.46 -9.86 20.98
C ILE A 147 -12.08 -9.52 21.55
N ILE A 148 -11.25 -8.80 20.77
CA ILE A 148 -9.90 -8.42 21.22
C ILE A 148 -9.98 -7.66 22.55
N LYS A 149 -10.90 -6.69 22.64
CA LYS A 149 -11.05 -5.87 23.84
C LYS A 149 -11.57 -6.65 25.06
N ARG A 150 -12.41 -7.67 24.85
CA ARG A 150 -12.89 -8.55 25.92
C ARG A 150 -11.78 -9.44 26.47
N GLU A 151 -11.01 -10.07 25.57
CA GLU A 151 -9.94 -11.00 25.97
C GLU A 151 -8.70 -10.26 26.48
N ILE A 152 -8.45 -9.03 26.00
CA ILE A 152 -7.30 -8.20 26.37
C ILE A 152 -7.81 -6.78 26.68
N PRO A 153 -8.27 -6.53 27.93
CA PRO A 153 -8.82 -5.24 28.34
C PRO A 153 -7.86 -4.05 28.16
N GLU A 154 -6.56 -4.28 28.12
CA GLU A 154 -5.50 -3.29 27.91
C GLU A 154 -5.27 -2.94 26.43
N ALA A 155 -5.86 -3.68 25.49
CA ALA A 155 -5.64 -3.47 24.07
C ALA A 155 -6.16 -2.11 23.60
N GLU A 156 -5.38 -1.45 22.74
CA GLU A 156 -5.73 -0.20 22.09
C GLU A 156 -5.59 -0.34 20.56
N LEU A 157 -6.63 0.06 19.82
CA LEU A 157 -6.61 0.16 18.37
C LEU A 157 -6.43 1.62 17.96
N ASN A 158 -5.25 1.94 17.44
CA ASN A 158 -4.88 3.27 16.98
C ASN A 158 -5.10 3.38 15.46
N ILE A 159 -6.04 4.24 15.07
CA ILE A 159 -6.49 4.41 13.68
C ILE A 159 -5.89 5.67 13.08
N TYR A 160 -5.21 5.52 11.95
CA TYR A 160 -4.56 6.61 11.21
C TYR A 160 -4.98 6.60 9.75
N TYR A 161 -5.63 7.69 9.30
CA TYR A 161 -5.78 8.03 7.89
C TYR A 161 -6.43 9.40 7.74
N GLY A 162 -7.50 9.64 8.51
CA GLY A 162 -8.35 10.81 8.50
C GLY A 162 -9.47 10.77 7.46
N TRP A 163 -10.55 11.49 7.74
CA TRP A 163 -11.65 11.68 6.78
C TRP A 163 -11.20 12.55 5.61
N THR A 164 -11.67 12.20 4.40
CA THR A 164 -11.42 12.94 3.17
C THR A 164 -12.67 13.69 2.71
N ARG A 165 -12.53 14.62 1.76
CA ARG A 165 -13.67 15.30 1.14
C ARG A 165 -14.70 14.34 0.54
N ARG A 166 -14.28 13.18 0.04
CA ARG A 166 -15.17 12.19 -0.58
C ARG A 166 -16.14 11.57 0.45
N ASP A 167 -15.69 11.45 1.70
CA ASP A 167 -16.47 10.84 2.79
C ASP A 167 -17.61 11.74 3.27
N ASN A 168 -17.67 13.00 2.80
CA ASN A 168 -18.76 13.95 3.07
C ASN A 168 -19.82 13.99 1.94
N SER A 169 -19.74 13.10 0.95
CA SER A 169 -20.79 12.98 -0.07
C SER A 169 -22.09 12.45 0.55
N GLU A 170 -23.25 12.91 0.07
CA GLU A 170 -24.57 12.50 0.59
C GLU A 170 -24.73 10.98 0.70
N LYS A 171 -24.20 10.25 -0.29
CA LYS A 171 -24.20 8.79 -0.33
C LYS A 171 -23.44 8.14 0.84
N LEU A 172 -22.38 8.78 1.33
CA LEU A 172 -21.50 8.23 2.38
C LEU A 172 -21.80 8.78 3.77
N ILE A 173 -22.68 9.79 3.92
CA ILE A 173 -23.06 10.34 5.24
C ILE A 173 -23.57 9.24 6.19
N PRO A 174 -24.50 8.33 5.80
CA PRO A 174 -24.98 7.29 6.70
C PRO A 174 -23.87 6.35 7.15
N TRP A 175 -22.98 5.97 6.23
CA TRP A 175 -21.83 5.12 6.53
C TRP A 175 -20.84 5.82 7.49
N LYS A 176 -20.55 7.10 7.24
CA LYS A 176 -19.67 7.89 8.10
C LYS A 176 -20.22 8.02 9.52
N GLN A 177 -21.53 8.26 9.68
CA GLN A 177 -22.18 8.32 11.00
C GLN A 177 -22.02 6.99 11.75
N LYS A 178 -22.31 5.85 11.09
CA LYS A 178 -22.08 4.52 11.66
C LYS A 178 -20.63 4.32 12.09
N MET A 179 -19.68 4.70 11.25
CA MET A 179 -18.26 4.59 11.59
C MET A 179 -17.86 5.45 12.79
N MET A 180 -18.40 6.67 12.90
CA MET A 180 -18.14 7.54 14.05
C MET A 180 -18.65 6.92 15.36
N GLU A 181 -19.80 6.23 15.34
CA GLU A 181 -20.30 5.48 16.50
C GLU A 181 -19.41 4.28 16.83
N LEU A 182 -19.02 3.49 15.81
CA LEU A 182 -18.12 2.35 15.99
C LEU A 182 -16.74 2.75 16.54
N MET A 183 -16.24 3.93 16.21
CA MET A 183 -14.96 4.44 16.70
C MET A 183 -15.02 4.95 18.16
N GLN A 184 -16.20 5.07 18.77
CA GLN A 184 -16.35 5.44 20.18
C GLN A 184 -16.22 4.25 21.15
N GLN A 185 -16.03 3.04 20.62
CA GLN A 185 -15.82 1.83 21.43
C GLN A 185 -14.58 1.96 22.32
N GLN A 186 -14.61 1.33 23.49
CA GLN A 186 -13.51 1.36 24.44
C GLN A 186 -12.19 0.87 23.80
N GLY A 187 -11.11 1.63 24.00
CA GLY A 187 -9.78 1.33 23.47
C GLY A 187 -9.61 1.61 21.97
N VAL A 188 -10.60 2.17 21.28
CA VAL A 188 -10.43 2.69 19.91
C VAL A 188 -10.03 4.16 19.96
N ILE A 189 -8.96 4.52 19.26
CA ILE A 189 -8.42 5.88 19.22
C ILE A 189 -8.19 6.29 17.77
N GLU A 190 -8.96 7.27 17.27
CA GLU A 190 -8.80 7.82 15.92
C GLU A 190 -7.94 9.09 15.96
N HIS A 191 -6.83 9.06 15.21
CA HIS A 191 -5.83 10.13 15.20
C HIS A 191 -5.90 11.03 13.96
N GLY A 192 -6.79 10.73 13.01
CA GLY A 192 -6.88 11.44 11.76
C GLY A 192 -5.68 11.22 10.83
N SER A 193 -5.39 12.22 10.01
CA SER A 193 -4.24 12.23 9.10
C SER A 193 -3.00 12.77 9.82
N ILE A 194 -1.91 12.00 9.79
CA ILE A 194 -0.61 12.41 10.33
C ILE A 194 0.49 12.32 9.26
N GLY A 195 1.63 12.99 9.51
CA GLY A 195 2.79 12.90 8.63
C GLY A 195 3.41 11.51 8.58
N HIS A 196 4.00 11.15 7.45
CA HIS A 196 4.56 9.80 7.22
C HIS A 196 5.59 9.39 8.29
N ASN A 197 6.50 10.29 8.68
CA ASN A 197 7.50 9.99 9.71
C ASN A 197 6.86 9.64 11.06
N GLN A 198 5.81 10.37 11.46
CA GLN A 198 5.05 10.05 12.66
C GLN A 198 4.35 8.70 12.52
N LEU A 199 3.70 8.45 11.37
CA LEU A 199 3.02 7.17 11.13
C LEU A 199 3.98 5.98 11.23
N MET A 200 5.20 6.13 10.69
CA MET A 200 6.23 5.09 10.80
C MET A 200 6.69 4.89 12.24
N TYR A 201 6.83 5.97 13.02
CA TYR A 201 7.09 5.87 14.46
C TYR A 201 5.96 5.13 15.18
N GLU A 202 4.70 5.48 14.92
CA GLU A 202 3.53 4.82 15.50
C GLU A 202 3.51 3.32 15.17
N LYS A 203 3.69 2.96 13.90
CA LYS A 203 3.85 1.56 13.46
C LYS A 203 5.00 0.88 14.22
N SER A 204 6.17 1.52 14.33
CA SER A 204 7.35 0.93 14.96
C SER A 204 7.19 0.66 16.47
N THR A 205 6.23 1.29 17.13
CA THR A 205 5.92 1.03 18.55
C THR A 205 4.73 0.07 18.72
N SER A 206 3.92 -0.14 17.69
CA SER A 206 2.77 -1.04 17.72
C SER A 206 3.18 -2.50 17.56
N ALA A 207 2.54 -3.39 18.31
CA ALA A 207 2.78 -4.82 18.24
C ALA A 207 2.26 -5.45 16.94
N ILE A 208 1.04 -5.08 16.55
CA ILE A 208 0.29 -5.68 15.44
C ILE A 208 -0.33 -4.58 14.55
N HIS A 209 -0.25 -4.76 13.24
CA HIS A 209 -1.11 -4.06 12.30
C HIS A 209 -2.34 -4.93 12.02
N TYR A 210 -3.47 -4.55 12.59
CA TYR A 210 -4.74 -5.25 12.44
C TYR A 210 -5.42 -4.80 11.15
N TYR A 211 -5.54 -5.69 10.16
CA TYR A 211 -5.97 -5.31 8.81
C TYR A 211 -6.90 -6.35 8.17
N GLY A 212 -8.16 -6.40 8.62
CA GLY A 212 -9.23 -7.19 8.00
C GLY A 212 -9.75 -6.56 6.70
N CYS A 213 -8.86 -6.28 5.74
CA CYS A 213 -9.15 -5.48 4.55
C CYS A 213 -10.12 -6.16 3.58
N SER A 214 -11.22 -5.47 3.26
CA SER A 214 -12.19 -5.87 2.21
C SER A 214 -11.90 -5.23 0.85
N TYR A 215 -10.89 -4.37 0.74
CA TYR A 215 -10.50 -3.76 -0.52
C TYR A 215 -9.48 -4.62 -1.25
N GLY A 216 -9.64 -4.74 -2.57
CA GLY A 216 -8.73 -5.49 -3.44
C GLY A 216 -7.38 -4.78 -3.60
N GLU A 217 -6.55 -4.85 -2.57
CA GLU A 217 -5.20 -4.28 -2.60
C GLU A 217 -4.41 -4.92 -3.74
N ILE A 218 -3.66 -4.09 -4.47
CA ILE A 218 -2.76 -4.56 -5.54
C ILE A 218 -1.34 -4.81 -5.01
N ASP A 219 -0.98 -4.23 -3.86
CA ASP A 219 0.35 -4.36 -3.22
C ASP A 219 0.27 -4.16 -1.70
N CYS A 220 -0.36 -3.05 -1.27
CA CYS A 220 -0.46 -2.60 0.12
C CYS A 220 0.87 -2.18 0.78
N ILE A 221 1.36 -0.98 0.45
CA ILE A 221 2.58 -0.40 1.05
C ILE A 221 2.49 -0.28 2.58
N SER A 222 1.29 -0.07 3.13
CA SER A 222 1.11 0.14 4.56
C SER A 222 1.49 -1.10 5.40
N LEU A 223 1.18 -2.31 4.91
CA LEU A 223 1.58 -3.57 5.56
C LEU A 223 3.08 -3.83 5.39
N ARG A 224 3.65 -3.55 4.21
CA ARG A 224 5.12 -3.65 3.97
C ARG A 224 5.89 -2.82 4.98
N GLU A 225 5.54 -1.54 5.08
CA GLU A 225 6.14 -0.60 6.04
C GLU A 225 6.01 -1.09 7.49
N SER A 226 4.85 -1.65 7.84
CA SER A 226 4.60 -2.18 9.18
C SER A 226 5.50 -3.36 9.47
N ALA A 227 5.56 -4.35 8.56
CA ALA A 227 6.45 -5.49 8.69
C ALA A 227 7.92 -5.05 8.79
N MET A 228 8.36 -4.08 7.97
CA MET A 228 9.74 -3.57 8.00
C MET A 228 10.14 -3.04 9.38
N VAL A 229 9.28 -2.28 10.05
CA VAL A 229 9.55 -1.74 11.40
C VAL A 229 9.21 -2.74 12.53
N GLY A 230 8.87 -3.97 12.15
CA GLY A 230 8.55 -5.04 13.08
C GLY A 230 7.18 -4.87 13.71
N CYS A 231 6.19 -4.26 13.05
CA CYS A 231 4.79 -4.27 13.45
C CYS A 231 4.09 -5.40 12.68
N VAL A 232 3.68 -6.48 13.36
CA VAL A 232 3.26 -7.73 12.71
C VAL A 232 1.93 -7.54 11.98
N PRO A 233 1.88 -7.67 10.64
CA PRO A 233 0.61 -7.56 9.92
C PRO A 233 -0.22 -8.83 10.12
N VAL A 234 -1.43 -8.65 10.66
CA VAL A 234 -2.43 -9.72 10.82
C VAL A 234 -3.65 -9.35 10.00
N THR A 235 -3.92 -10.15 8.97
CA THR A 235 -4.81 -9.81 7.85
C THR A 235 -5.60 -11.01 7.36
N THR A 236 -6.58 -10.79 6.48
CA THR A 236 -7.14 -11.86 5.64
C THR A 236 -6.22 -12.17 4.45
N ASN A 237 -6.47 -13.27 3.75
CA ASN A 237 -5.77 -13.66 2.53
C ASN A 237 -6.36 -13.03 1.23
N TYR A 238 -7.02 -11.87 1.33
CA TYR A 238 -7.74 -11.25 0.21
C TYR A 238 -6.81 -10.54 -0.80
N ALA A 239 -7.10 -10.69 -2.09
CA ALA A 239 -6.39 -10.02 -3.19
C ALA A 239 -4.85 -10.20 -3.14
N ALA A 240 -4.07 -9.16 -3.45
CA ALA A 240 -2.60 -9.24 -3.48
C ALA A 240 -1.98 -9.53 -2.10
N ILE A 241 -2.72 -9.36 -1.01
CA ILE A 241 -2.23 -9.68 0.34
C ILE A 241 -1.94 -11.19 0.45
N LYS A 242 -2.65 -12.03 -0.30
CA LYS A 242 -2.37 -13.48 -0.40
C LYS A 242 -0.91 -13.77 -0.77
N GLU A 243 -0.29 -12.91 -1.56
CA GLU A 243 1.08 -13.06 -2.07
C GLU A 243 2.16 -12.54 -1.10
N LYS A 244 1.78 -11.86 0.00
CA LYS A 244 2.73 -11.24 0.94
C LYS A 244 3.11 -12.20 2.06
N ASP A 245 4.29 -12.80 1.98
CA ASP A 245 4.78 -13.85 2.90
C ASP A 245 5.21 -13.33 4.28
N TYR A 246 5.28 -12.01 4.45
CA TYR A 246 5.51 -11.29 5.69
C TYR A 246 4.21 -10.95 6.45
N CYS A 247 3.05 -11.43 5.98
CA CYS A 247 1.75 -11.24 6.65
C CYS A 247 1.26 -12.54 7.30
N ILE A 248 0.74 -12.45 8.52
CA ILE A 248 -0.03 -13.53 9.16
C ILE A 248 -1.46 -13.46 8.64
N LYS A 249 -1.93 -14.56 8.03
CA LYS A 249 -3.18 -14.58 7.26
C LYS A 249 -4.20 -15.50 7.89
N VAL A 250 -5.45 -15.05 7.90
CA VAL A 250 -6.64 -15.87 8.14
C VAL A 250 -7.40 -16.01 6.83
N ASP A 251 -7.80 -17.23 6.50
CA ASP A 251 -8.60 -17.50 5.31
C ASP A 251 -10.07 -17.12 5.57
N GLY A 252 -10.72 -16.49 4.60
CA GLY A 252 -12.13 -16.14 4.67
C GLY A 252 -12.48 -14.88 3.90
N GLU A 253 -13.78 -14.60 3.80
CA GLU A 253 -14.30 -13.38 3.19
C GLU A 253 -14.22 -12.22 4.21
N PRO A 254 -13.44 -11.15 3.95
CA PRO A 254 -13.23 -10.06 4.90
C PRO A 254 -14.51 -9.34 5.36
N GLU A 255 -15.60 -9.41 4.60
CA GLU A 255 -16.87 -8.77 4.98
C GLU A 255 -17.76 -9.63 5.88
N THR A 256 -17.37 -10.87 6.20
CA THR A 256 -18.17 -11.76 7.06
C THR A 256 -17.76 -11.68 8.52
N LYS A 257 -18.75 -11.90 9.39
CA LYS A 257 -18.55 -11.97 10.84
C LYS A 257 -17.55 -13.05 11.20
N GLU A 258 -17.72 -14.25 10.66
CA GLU A 258 -16.91 -15.43 10.98
C GLU A 258 -15.42 -15.18 10.70
N THR A 259 -15.11 -14.51 9.58
CA THR A 259 -13.72 -14.18 9.22
C THR A 259 -13.14 -13.13 10.16
N GLN A 260 -13.89 -12.09 10.51
CA GLN A 260 -13.40 -11.04 11.42
C GLN A 260 -13.23 -11.54 12.86
N GLU A 261 -14.10 -12.46 13.30
CA GLU A 261 -13.94 -13.13 14.60
C GLU A 261 -12.71 -14.03 14.60
N ALA A 262 -12.49 -14.84 13.55
CA ALA A 262 -11.29 -15.67 13.42
C ALA A 262 -10.00 -14.83 13.39
N LEU A 263 -10.03 -13.70 12.68
CA LEU A 263 -8.93 -12.75 12.64
C LEU A 263 -8.64 -12.15 14.03
N ALA A 264 -9.68 -11.78 14.77
CA ALA A 264 -9.57 -11.30 16.15
C ALA A 264 -9.00 -12.36 17.10
N TYR A 265 -9.45 -13.61 17.04
CA TYR A 265 -8.90 -14.68 17.87
C TYR A 265 -7.43 -14.97 17.55
N ARG A 266 -7.01 -14.91 16.28
CA ARG A 266 -5.58 -15.04 15.94
C ARG A 266 -4.74 -13.90 16.53
N ILE A 267 -5.28 -12.68 16.56
CA ILE A 267 -4.62 -11.55 17.22
C ILE A 267 -4.50 -11.80 18.74
N VAL A 268 -5.58 -12.23 19.38
CA VAL A 268 -5.58 -12.54 20.83
C VAL A 268 -4.54 -13.62 21.15
N GLU A 269 -4.50 -14.70 20.36
CA GLU A 269 -3.50 -15.77 20.50
C GLU A 269 -2.09 -15.21 20.43
N LEU A 270 -1.76 -14.40 19.42
CA LEU A 270 -0.44 -13.80 19.27
C LEU A 270 -0.05 -12.89 20.44
N LEU A 271 -0.99 -12.06 20.90
CA LEU A 271 -0.74 -11.13 22.00
C LEU A 271 -0.56 -11.83 23.36
N ASN A 272 -1.17 -13.01 23.54
CA ASN A 272 -0.98 -13.87 24.70
C ASN A 272 0.31 -14.70 24.65
N ASN A 273 0.97 -14.78 23.49
CA ASN A 273 2.21 -15.55 23.28
C ASN A 273 3.35 -14.63 22.83
N PRO A 274 3.90 -13.77 23.70
CA PRO A 274 4.86 -12.74 23.31
C PRO A 274 6.16 -13.29 22.72
N GLN A 275 6.60 -14.49 23.13
CA GLN A 275 7.78 -15.13 22.54
C GLN A 275 7.53 -15.59 21.09
N GLU A 276 6.34 -16.14 20.81
CA GLU A 276 5.94 -16.51 19.43
C GLU A 276 5.84 -15.25 18.57
N LEU A 277 5.18 -14.22 19.09
CA LEU A 277 5.01 -12.95 18.39
C LEU A 277 6.37 -12.30 18.06
N GLU A 278 7.35 -12.39 18.96
CA GLU A 278 8.70 -11.89 18.69
C GLU A 278 9.44 -12.73 17.64
N THR A 279 9.34 -14.05 17.70
CA THR A 279 9.91 -14.94 16.67
C THR A 279 9.33 -14.61 15.29
N ILE A 280 8.00 -14.47 15.21
CA ILE A 280 7.32 -14.05 13.98
C ILE A 280 7.82 -12.69 13.50
N ARG A 281 8.02 -11.74 14.42
CA ARG A 281 8.49 -10.39 14.09
C ARG A 281 9.84 -10.43 13.39
N GLU A 282 10.79 -11.18 13.92
CA GLU A 282 12.13 -11.34 13.33
C GLU A 282 12.03 -11.98 11.93
N GLU A 283 11.20 -13.03 11.77
CA GLU A 283 11.00 -13.71 10.49
C GLU A 283 10.41 -12.80 9.42
N ILE A 284 9.36 -12.03 9.74
CA ILE A 284 8.73 -11.15 8.75
C ILE A 284 9.65 -9.99 8.36
N GLN A 285 10.46 -9.48 9.30
CA GLN A 285 11.43 -8.43 9.04
C GLN A 285 12.51 -8.92 8.09
N GLU A 286 13.01 -10.15 8.28
CA GLU A 286 14.01 -10.74 7.40
C GLU A 286 13.49 -10.89 5.96
N LYS A 287 12.23 -11.28 5.79
CA LYS A 287 11.59 -11.41 4.47
C LYS A 287 11.45 -10.06 3.76
N VAL A 288 11.06 -9.02 4.48
CA VAL A 288 10.65 -7.74 3.87
C VAL A 288 11.76 -6.68 3.81
N LYS A 289 12.86 -6.82 4.57
CA LYS A 289 13.91 -5.79 4.67
C LYS A 289 14.54 -5.38 3.33
N ASN A 290 14.45 -6.24 2.32
CA ASN A 290 15.00 -6.00 0.98
C ASN A 290 13.95 -5.49 -0.02
N GLU A 291 12.67 -5.32 0.35
CA GLU A 291 11.65 -4.71 -0.50
C GLU A 291 11.75 -3.17 -0.52
N THR A 292 12.97 -2.64 -0.74
CA THR A 292 13.25 -1.20 -0.78
C THR A 292 13.38 -0.69 -2.20
N TRP A 293 13.28 0.63 -2.39
CA TRP A 293 13.43 1.23 -3.73
C TRP A 293 14.80 0.96 -4.36
N GLU A 294 15.86 0.87 -3.56
CA GLU A 294 17.22 0.55 -4.02
C GLU A 294 17.27 -0.83 -4.70
N GLN A 295 16.50 -1.80 -4.21
CA GLN A 295 16.43 -3.16 -4.76
C GLN A 295 15.40 -3.28 -5.88
N VAL A 296 14.26 -2.58 -5.75
CA VAL A 296 13.15 -2.65 -6.69
C VAL A 296 13.46 -1.89 -7.98
N ALA A 297 14.06 -0.70 -7.91
CA ALA A 297 14.24 0.17 -9.07
C ALA A 297 15.12 -0.44 -10.18
N PRO A 298 16.21 -1.20 -9.89
CA PRO A 298 16.95 -1.93 -10.92
C PRO A 298 16.13 -2.98 -11.68
N LEU A 299 15.11 -3.59 -11.06
CA LEU A 299 14.25 -4.59 -11.73
C LEU A 299 13.48 -3.98 -12.90
N TRP A 300 13.13 -2.70 -12.80
CA TRP A 300 12.50 -1.98 -13.89
C TRP A 300 13.44 -1.85 -15.09
N LEU A 301 14.71 -1.52 -14.84
CA LEU A 301 15.69 -1.27 -15.89
C LEU A 301 16.00 -2.52 -16.71
N LYS A 302 15.84 -3.72 -16.14
CA LYS A 302 15.91 -4.99 -16.90
C LYS A 302 14.92 -5.07 -18.07
N ASN A 303 13.87 -4.24 -18.07
CA ASN A 303 12.90 -4.18 -19.17
C ASN A 303 13.29 -3.18 -20.26
N ILE A 304 14.37 -2.39 -20.07
CA ILE A 304 14.89 -1.50 -21.12
C ILE A 304 15.53 -2.32 -22.24
N ASP A 305 16.25 -3.38 -21.89
CA ASP A 305 17.04 -4.20 -22.82
C ASP A 305 16.24 -5.37 -23.44
N SER A 306 14.99 -5.56 -23.03
CA SER A 306 14.13 -6.65 -23.49
C SER A 306 13.31 -6.32 -24.75
N VAL A 307 13.70 -5.28 -25.49
CA VAL A 307 12.99 -4.76 -26.68
C VAL A 307 13.84 -4.96 -27.92
#